data_AF-A0A2V9I6F2-F1
#
_entry.id   AF-A0A2V9I6F2-F1
#
_cell.length_a   1.000
_cell.length_b   1.000
_cell.length_c   1.000
_cell.angle_alpha   90.00
_cell.angle_beta   90.00
_cell.angle_gamma   90.00
#
_symmetry.space_group_name_H-M   'P 1'
#
loop_
_entity.id
_entity.type
_entity.pdbx_description
1 polymer ?
#
loop_
_entity_poly.entity_id
_entity_poly.type
_entity_poly.pdbx_seq_one_letter_code
_entity_poly.pdbx_strand_id
1 'polypeptide(L)' 'MDSAFEAWIGQSVVLQVALGNIKVPLRGKLLKDGGETVRMRIGDGWDVDIYKAMILAVEEDSMVLLPA' A
#
# COMPACT_ATOMS: atom_id res chain seq x y z
N MET A 1 -6.74 -15.70 -6.71
CA MET A 1 -6.12 -15.21 -5.46
C MET A 1 -6.44 -13.71 -5.41
N ASP A 2 -7.70 -13.34 -5.24
CA ASP A 2 -8.17 -12.06 -5.81
C ASP A 2 -8.57 -10.99 -4.78
N SER A 3 -8.48 -11.28 -3.49
CA SER A 3 -9.04 -10.40 -2.44
C SER A 3 -8.05 -10.02 -1.34
N ALA A 4 -6.75 -10.26 -1.52
CA ALA A 4 -5.76 -9.99 -0.47
C ALA A 4 -5.68 -8.50 -0.10
N PHE A 5 -6.02 -7.60 -1.04
CA PHE A 5 -6.01 -6.15 -0.83
C PHE A 5 -7.37 -5.60 -0.40
N GLU A 6 -8.47 -6.33 -0.59
CA GLU A 6 -9.81 -5.87 -0.21
C GLU A 6 -9.92 -5.58 1.29
N ALA A 7 -9.25 -6.39 2.12
CA ALA A 7 -9.21 -6.19 3.58
C ALA A 7 -8.57 -4.85 4.00
N TRP A 8 -7.68 -4.31 3.16
CA TRP A 8 -6.93 -3.09 3.43
C TRP A 8 -7.59 -1.83 2.86
N ILE A 9 -8.66 -1.98 2.07
CA ILE A 9 -9.40 -0.85 1.50
C ILE A 9 -9.95 0.03 2.63
N GLY A 10 -9.62 1.32 2.58
CA GLY A 10 -10.02 2.28 3.59
C GLY A 10 -9.08 2.37 4.79
N GLN A 11 -8.03 1.55 4.86
CA GLN A 11 -7.02 1.60 5.92
C GLN A 11 -5.77 2.36 5.48
N SER A 12 -5.09 2.98 6.46
CA SER A 12 -3.74 3.51 6.28
C SER A 12 -2.74 2.36 6.35
N VAL A 13 -1.97 2.19 5.28
CA VAL A 13 -1.05 1.08 5.08
C VAL A 13 0.29 1.57 4.54
N VAL A 14 1.32 0.76 4.74
CA VAL A 14 2.62 0.87 4.09
C VAL A 14 2.74 -0.24 3.06
N LEU A 15 2.78 0.13 1.78
CA LEU A 15 3.06 -0.81 0.69
C LEU A 15 4.56 -0.88 0.45
N GLN A 16 5.13 -2.08 0.60
CA GLN A 16 6.49 -2.36 0.16
C GLN A 16 6.45 -2.68 -1.33
N VAL A 17 6.96 -1.78 -2.18
CA VAL A 17 6.99 -1.98 -3.63
C VAL A 17 8.41 -2.18 -4.16
N ALA A 18 8.56 -3.03 -5.16
CA ALA A 18 9.82 -3.23 -5.88
C ALA A 18 9.84 -2.40 -7.18
N LEU A 19 10.81 -1.50 -7.30
CA LEU A 19 11.15 -0.83 -8.55
C LEU A 19 12.54 -1.29 -8.99
N GLY A 20 12.55 -2.32 -9.85
CA GLY A 20 13.78 -3.01 -10.24
C GLY A 20 14.45 -3.66 -9.02
N ASN A 21 15.66 -3.23 -8.70
CA ASN A 21 16.43 -3.75 -7.57
C ASN A 21 16.21 -2.98 -6.26
N ILE A 22 15.37 -1.94 -6.26
CA ILE A 22 15.14 -1.09 -5.09
C ILE A 22 13.77 -1.40 -4.51
N LYS A 23 13.71 -1.51 -3.18
CA LYS A 23 12.46 -1.61 -2.43
C LYS A 23 12.12 -0.23 -1.87
N VAL A 24 10.92 0.25 -2.15
CA VAL A 24 10.44 1.56 -1.72
C VAL A 24 9.19 1.36 -0.88
N PRO A 25 9.18 1.83 0.39
CA PRO A 25 7.97 1.85 1.20
C PRO A 25 7.11 3.06 0.83
N LEU A 26 5.89 2.82 0.36
CA LEU A 26 4.89 3.85 0.09
C LEU A 26 3.88 3.87 1.23
N ARG A 27 3.68 5.02 1.86
CA ARG A 27 2.73 5.19 2.97
C ARG A 27 1.51 5.98 2.54
N GLY A 28 0.33 5.57 2.99
CA GLY A 28 -0.91 6.21 2.60
C GLY A 28 -2.11 5.28 2.74
N LYS A 29 -3.23 5.66 2.12
CA LYS A 29 -4.50 4.97 2.29
C LYS A 29 -4.85 4.14 1.07
N LEU A 30 -5.15 2.86 1.23
CA LEU A 30 -5.64 2.06 0.11
C LEU A 30 -7.08 2.49 -0.20
N LEU A 31 -7.36 2.88 -1.44
CA LEU A 31 -8.67 3.37 -1.85
C LEU A 31 -9.51 2.30 -2.54
N LYS A 32 -8.87 1.47 -3.37
CA LYS A 32 -9.56 0.48 -4.18
C LYS A 32 -8.62 -0.64 -4.63
N ASP A 33 -9.14 -1.86 -4.67
CA ASP A 33 -8.56 -2.96 -5.44
C ASP A 33 -9.14 -2.93 -6.87
N GLY A 34 -8.28 -2.73 -7.87
CA GLY A 34 -8.56 -3.01 -9.27
C GLY A 34 -7.82 -4.28 -9.70
N GLY A 35 -8.40 -5.05 -10.63
CA GLY A 35 -7.93 -6.39 -10.99
C GLY A 35 -6.41 -6.59 -10.95
N GLU A 36 -5.66 -5.81 -11.73
CA GLU A 36 -4.19 -5.87 -11.80
C GLU A 36 -3.47 -4.78 -10.98
N THR A 37 -4.21 -3.78 -10.46
CA THR A 37 -3.65 -2.56 -9.84
C THR A 37 -4.43 -2.15 -8.60
N VAL A 38 -3.75 -1.76 -7.53
CA VAL A 38 -4.39 -1.13 -6.37
C VAL A 38 -4.27 0.39 -6.46
N ARG A 39 -5.34 1.10 -6.10
CA ARG A 39 -5.32 2.56 -5.99
C ARG A 39 -5.00 2.96 -4.56
N MET A 40 -4.00 3.82 -4.39
CA MET A 40 -3.54 4.31 -3.10
C MET A 40 -3.51 5.84 -3.09
N ARG A 41 -3.94 6.44 -1.97
CA ARG A 41 -3.79 7.87 -1.72
C ARG A 41 -2.59 8.14 -0.84
N ILE A 42 -1.62 8.86 -1.37
CA ILE A 42 -0.40 9.28 -0.66
C ILE A 42 -0.57 10.76 -0.27
N GLY A 43 -0.38 11.07 1.02
CA GLY A 43 -0.59 12.42 1.56
C GLY A 43 -2.00 12.97 1.31
N ASP A 44 -2.12 14.29 1.17
CA ASP A 44 -3.40 15.02 1.07
C ASP A 44 -3.99 15.14 -0.35
N GLY A 45 -3.51 14.37 -1.33
CA GLY A 45 -4.12 14.47 -2.67
C GLY A 45 -3.53 13.68 -3.83
N TRP A 46 -2.54 12.81 -3.60
CA TRP A 46 -1.96 12.03 -4.69
C TRP A 46 -2.59 10.64 -4.75
N ASP A 47 -3.46 10.42 -5.73
CA ASP A 47 -3.98 9.09 -6.06
C ASP A 47 -3.05 8.40 -7.05
N VAL A 48 -2.48 7.27 -6.65
CA VAL A 48 -1.51 6.50 -7.42
C VAL A 48 -2.04 5.09 -7.63
N ASP A 49 -2.04 4.63 -8.88
CA ASP A 49 -2.35 3.24 -9.22
C ASP A 49 -1.03 2.44 -9.26
N ILE A 50 -0.96 1.37 -8.46
CA ILE A 50 0.23 0.53 -8.27
C ILE A 50 -0.10 -0.87 -8.77
N TYR A 51 0.72 -1.42 -9.67
CA TYR A 51 0.57 -2.80 -10.14
C TYR A 51 0.80 -3.78 -9.00
N LYS A 52 -0.12 -4.75 -8.83
CA LYS A 52 -0.01 -5.80 -7.81
C LYS A 52 1.29 -6.61 -7.94
N ALA A 53 1.78 -6.78 -9.17
CA ALA A 53 3.06 -7.43 -9.46
C ALA A 53 4.29 -6.71 -8.85
N MET A 54 4.17 -5.41 -8.54
CA MET A 54 5.24 -4.65 -7.89
C MET A 54 5.15 -4.70 -6.36
N ILE A 55 4.02 -5.15 -5.80
CA ILE A 55 3.80 -5.14 -4.35
C ILE A 55 4.41 -6.41 -3.75
N LEU A 56 5.37 -6.21 -2.85
CA LEU A 56 6.01 -7.28 -2.11
C LEU A 56 5.26 -7.60 -0.81
N ALA A 57 4.75 -6.57 -0.13
CA ALA A 57 4.02 -6.71 1.12
C ALA A 57 3.12 -5.49 1.38
N VAL A 58 2.08 -5.70 2.20
CA VAL A 58 1.23 -4.66 2.79
C VAL A 58 1.38 -4.74 4.29
N GLU A 59 1.71 -3.62 4.91
CA GLU A 59 1.86 -3.49 6.36
C GLU A 59 0.85 -2.46 6.86
N GLU A 60 0.30 -2.65 8.06
CA GLU A 60 -0.52 -1.63 8.69
C GLU A 60 0.37 -0.42 9.06
N ASP A 61 -0.10 0.81 8.79
CA ASP A 61 0.58 2.03 9.25
C ASP A 61 0.27 2.27 10.74
N SER A 62 0.57 1.27 11.57
CA SER A 62 0.46 1.40 13.02
C SER A 62 1.68 2.16 13.52
N MET A 63 1.45 3.36 14.06
CA MET A 63 2.48 4.07 14.82
C MET A 63 2.77 3.23 16.07
N VAL A 64 3.77 2.35 16.00
CA VAL A 64 4.30 1.71 17.21
C VAL A 64 4.99 2.82 17.99
N LEU A 65 4.29 3.35 19.00
CA LEU A 65 4.92 4.10 20.07
C LEU A 65 5.89 3.13 20.76
N LEU A 66 7.16 3.17 20.38
CA LEU A 66 8.20 2.48 21.12
C LEU A 66 8.25 3.10 22.52
N PRO A 67 8.07 2.33 23.60
CA PRO A 67 8.26 2.85 24.94
C PRO A 67 9.72 3.32 25.09
N ALA A 68 9.87 4.47 25.76
CA ALA A 68 11.16 5.12 26.02
C ALA A 68 12.07 4.32 26.96
#